data_AF-A0A6G1RSC8-F1
#
_entry.id   AF-A0A6G1RSC8-F1
#
_cell.length_a   1.000
_cell.length_b   1.000
_cell.length_c   1.000
_cell.angle_alpha   90.00
_cell.angle_beta   90.00
_cell.angle_gamma   90.00
#
_symmetry.space_group_name_H-M   'P 1'
#
loop_
_entity.id
_entity.type
_entity.pdbx_description
1 polymer ?
#
loop_
_entity_poly.entity_id
_entity_poly.type
_entity_poly.pdbx_seq_one_letter_code
_entity_poly.pdbx_strand_id
1 'polypeptide(L)'
;LPLISGFYKLLSVTMKIAKKIKYFEGVGPRSLKKCPEDPEKKSCFALFAKFGKEVAAKMKQYKDELLASCLNFLLSLPHDIIMLDIKTYIPALQNAFKLGLSCTPMADLGLDALEDWSAHIPRHIMQPYYKDVLPLLDGYLKSSTSTVESQNNWEVRKLSRAAQKGFNKVVIQRLRKAKTLSSDDSPSLDAVRTRVARLLGSLGGQVNHNLITATSAEEMMKKYVSWDTEKRLSFAVPFADMKPVIYLDLFLPRVTELALSASDRQTKVAACELLHSIVTYMLGKASQMPEG
;
A
#
# COMPACT_ATOMS: atom_id res chain seq x y z
N LEU A 1 -18.09 -22.07 -4.09
CA LEU A 1 -18.02 -20.80 -4.87
C LEU A 1 -16.95 -19.86 -4.29
N PRO A 2 -15.65 -20.16 -4.46
CA PRO A 2 -14.56 -19.41 -3.80
C PRO A 2 -14.23 -18.06 -4.46
N LEU A 3 -14.84 -17.73 -5.60
CA LEU A 3 -14.53 -16.53 -6.38
C LEU A 3 -15.53 -15.38 -6.18
N ILE A 4 -16.47 -15.52 -5.23
CA ILE A 4 -17.52 -14.51 -4.99
C ILE A 4 -17.09 -13.61 -3.83
N SER A 5 -16.77 -12.35 -4.15
CA SER A 5 -16.31 -11.33 -3.18
C SER A 5 -17.32 -11.10 -2.05
N GLY A 6 -18.62 -11.17 -2.36
CA GLY A 6 -19.71 -10.94 -1.42
C GLY A 6 -19.69 -11.86 -0.17
N PHE A 7 -19.30 -13.12 -0.31
CA PHE A 7 -19.23 -14.04 0.83
C PHE A 7 -18.16 -13.60 1.84
N TYR A 8 -17.00 -13.17 1.36
CA TYR A 8 -15.93 -12.68 2.23
C TYR A 8 -16.30 -11.37 2.93
N LYS A 9 -17.05 -10.49 2.24
CA LYS A 9 -17.59 -9.26 2.85
C LYS A 9 -18.56 -9.60 3.98
N LEU A 10 -19.49 -10.53 3.75
CA LEU A 10 -20.45 -10.96 4.78
C LEU A 10 -19.74 -11.60 5.98
N LEU A 11 -18.80 -12.52 5.73
CA LEU A 11 -18.01 -13.15 6.78
C LEU A 11 -17.18 -12.13 7.58
N SER A 12 -16.61 -11.11 6.91
CA SER A 12 -15.88 -10.04 7.61
C SER A 12 -16.80 -9.27 8.57
N VAL A 13 -18.03 -8.94 8.17
CA VAL A 13 -19.02 -8.31 9.05
C VAL A 13 -19.35 -9.21 10.24
N THR A 14 -19.59 -10.50 10.00
CA THR A 14 -19.85 -11.48 11.06
C THR A 14 -18.68 -11.56 12.05
N MET A 15 -17.43 -11.59 11.57
CA MET A 15 -16.25 -11.62 12.45
C MET A 15 -16.09 -10.34 13.26
N LYS A 16 -16.36 -9.17 12.67
CA LYS A 16 -16.35 -7.89 13.39
C LYS A 16 -17.41 -7.86 14.50
N ILE A 17 -18.61 -8.38 14.25
CA ILE A 17 -19.65 -8.49 15.28
C ILE A 17 -19.23 -9.50 16.35
N ALA A 18 -18.70 -10.66 15.98
CA ALA A 18 -18.21 -11.68 16.91
C ALA A 18 -17.10 -11.13 17.84
N LYS A 19 -16.19 -10.30 17.32
CA LYS A 19 -15.20 -9.56 18.13
C LYS A 19 -15.87 -8.60 19.11
N LYS A 20 -16.85 -7.81 18.66
CA LYS A 20 -17.56 -6.83 19.51
C LYS A 20 -18.29 -7.47 20.69
N ILE A 21 -18.94 -8.61 20.47
CA ILE A 21 -19.65 -9.35 21.54
C ILE A 21 -18.73 -10.30 22.32
N LYS A 22 -17.43 -10.32 22.01
CA LYS A 22 -16.43 -11.21 22.61
C LYS A 22 -16.80 -12.69 22.55
N TYR A 23 -17.40 -13.13 21.43
CA TYR A 23 -17.94 -14.50 21.28
C TYR A 23 -16.89 -15.61 21.47
N PHE A 24 -15.66 -15.36 21.00
CA PHE A 24 -14.55 -16.32 21.04
C PHE A 24 -13.64 -16.17 22.27
N GLU A 25 -13.97 -15.28 23.21
CA GLU A 25 -13.18 -15.11 24.43
C GLU A 25 -13.18 -16.41 25.25
N GLY A 26 -11.99 -16.91 25.60
CA GLY A 26 -11.84 -18.15 26.38
C GLY A 26 -11.88 -19.45 25.57
N VAL A 27 -11.88 -19.39 24.23
CA VAL A 27 -11.74 -20.57 23.35
C VAL A 27 -10.30 -20.79 22.88
N GLY A 28 -9.49 -19.72 22.88
CA GLY A 28 -8.11 -19.74 22.40
C GLY A 28 -7.13 -20.52 23.29
N PRO A 29 -5.87 -20.71 22.84
CA PRO A 29 -4.83 -21.47 23.54
C PRO A 29 -4.48 -20.98 24.94
N ARG A 30 -4.82 -19.72 25.26
CA ARG A 30 -4.44 -19.00 26.50
C ARG A 30 -5.53 -18.94 27.56
N SER A 31 -6.64 -19.63 27.34
CA SER A 31 -7.82 -19.56 28.20
C SER A 31 -7.56 -20.24 29.55
N LEU A 32 -7.06 -19.47 30.53
CA LEU A 32 -6.98 -19.89 31.94
C LEU A 32 -8.36 -20.09 32.57
N LYS A 33 -9.41 -19.45 32.01
CA LYS A 33 -10.80 -19.66 32.40
C LYS A 33 -11.39 -20.78 31.55
N LYS A 34 -11.67 -21.94 32.17
CA LYS A 34 -12.63 -22.91 31.64
C LYS A 34 -13.99 -22.20 31.51
N CYS A 35 -14.26 -21.68 30.32
CA CYS A 35 -15.63 -21.31 29.95
C CYS A 35 -16.48 -22.60 29.98
N PRO A 36 -17.79 -22.55 30.28
CA PRO A 36 -18.66 -23.71 30.12
C PRO A 36 -18.43 -24.27 28.72
N GLU A 37 -18.15 -25.57 28.60
CA GLU A 37 -17.80 -26.20 27.34
C GLU A 37 -18.99 -26.10 26.38
N ASP A 38 -19.07 -25.01 25.63
CA ASP A 38 -19.98 -24.86 24.53
C ASP A 38 -19.34 -25.51 23.30
N PRO A 39 -19.78 -26.72 22.92
CA PRO A 39 -19.20 -27.46 21.79
C PRO A 39 -19.40 -26.72 20.46
N GLU A 40 -20.43 -25.89 20.34
CA GLU A 40 -20.70 -25.12 19.12
C GLU A 40 -19.68 -24.00 18.96
N LYS A 41 -19.32 -23.29 20.04
CA LYS A 41 -18.25 -22.28 20.02
C LYS A 41 -16.91 -22.86 19.60
N LYS A 42 -16.53 -24.02 20.16
CA LYS A 42 -15.29 -24.71 19.78
C LYS A 42 -15.30 -25.16 18.33
N SER A 43 -16.43 -25.71 17.86
CA SER A 43 -16.59 -26.17 16.47
C SER A 43 -16.53 -25.00 15.48
N CYS A 44 -17.22 -23.90 15.79
CA CYS A 44 -17.19 -22.66 15.01
C CYS A 44 -15.77 -22.09 14.93
N PHE A 45 -15.05 -22.03 16.07
CA PHE A 45 -13.66 -21.58 16.12
C PHE A 45 -12.74 -22.44 15.25
N ALA A 46 -12.84 -23.77 15.34
CA ALA A 46 -12.07 -24.69 14.52
C ALA A 46 -12.37 -24.53 13.01
N LEU A 47 -13.65 -24.33 12.67
CA LEU A 47 -14.08 -24.09 11.29
C LEU A 47 -13.46 -22.81 10.73
N PHE A 48 -13.51 -21.70 11.47
CA PHE A 48 -12.92 -20.43 11.05
C PHE A 48 -11.39 -20.48 10.99
N ALA A 49 -10.73 -21.20 11.90
CA ALA A 49 -9.30 -21.43 11.83
C ALA A 49 -8.90 -22.19 10.57
N LYS A 50 -9.60 -23.29 10.25
CA LYS A 50 -9.37 -24.08 9.03
C LYS A 50 -9.64 -23.26 7.77
N PHE A 51 -10.78 -22.57 7.73
CA PHE A 51 -11.18 -21.77 6.57
C PHE A 51 -10.24 -20.57 6.37
N GLY A 52 -9.82 -19.90 7.43
CA GLY A 52 -8.86 -18.79 7.37
C GLY A 52 -7.53 -19.22 6.74
N LYS A 53 -7.00 -20.41 7.08
CA LYS A 53 -5.79 -20.97 6.45
C LYS A 53 -6.00 -21.26 4.97
N GLU A 54 -7.14 -21.82 4.59
CA GLU A 54 -7.47 -22.10 3.19
C GLU A 54 -7.55 -20.81 2.37
N VAL A 55 -8.20 -19.76 2.90
CA VAL A 55 -8.31 -18.47 2.24
C VAL A 55 -6.95 -17.79 2.13
N ALA A 56 -6.10 -17.85 3.17
CA ALA A 56 -4.74 -17.33 3.14
C ALA A 56 -3.85 -18.03 2.09
N ALA A 57 -4.06 -19.33 1.84
CA ALA A 57 -3.38 -20.05 0.77
C ALA A 57 -3.87 -19.63 -0.62
N LYS A 58 -5.19 -19.50 -0.81
CA LYS A 58 -5.82 -19.19 -2.10
C LYS A 58 -5.71 -17.74 -2.53
N MET A 59 -5.64 -16.78 -1.59
CA MET A 59 -5.58 -15.35 -1.90
C MET A 59 -4.40 -14.94 -2.78
N LYS A 60 -3.33 -15.73 -2.85
CA LYS A 60 -2.17 -15.48 -3.72
C LYS A 60 -2.53 -15.40 -5.21
N GLN A 61 -3.64 -16.03 -5.61
CA GLN A 61 -4.11 -16.07 -7.00
C GLN A 61 -5.18 -15.02 -7.28
N TYR A 62 -5.74 -14.38 -6.25
CA TYR A 62 -6.82 -13.43 -6.38
C TYR A 62 -6.30 -12.03 -6.72
N LYS A 63 -7.14 -11.26 -7.42
CA LYS A 63 -6.83 -9.89 -7.84
C LYS A 63 -7.93 -8.93 -7.42
N ASP A 64 -7.57 -7.66 -7.36
CA ASP A 64 -8.47 -6.52 -7.23
C ASP A 64 -9.51 -6.66 -6.09
N GLU A 65 -10.79 -6.55 -6.41
CA GLU A 65 -11.89 -6.55 -5.43
C GLU A 65 -11.98 -7.86 -4.64
N LEU A 66 -11.74 -9.00 -5.28
CA LEU A 66 -11.77 -10.30 -4.61
C LEU A 66 -10.63 -10.39 -3.59
N LEU A 67 -9.43 -9.96 -3.97
CA LEU A 67 -8.29 -9.91 -3.07
C LEU A 67 -8.57 -8.98 -1.88
N ALA A 68 -9.07 -7.76 -2.14
CA ALA A 68 -9.43 -6.81 -1.08
C ALA A 68 -10.48 -7.38 -0.11
N SER A 69 -11.48 -8.10 -0.63
CA SER A 69 -12.52 -8.73 0.19
C SER A 69 -11.97 -9.87 1.04
N CYS A 70 -11.07 -10.70 0.50
CA CYS A 70 -10.39 -11.74 1.25
C CYS A 70 -9.46 -11.16 2.32
N LEU A 71 -8.72 -10.09 2.03
CA LEU A 71 -7.88 -9.39 3.00
C LEU A 71 -8.71 -8.82 4.15
N ASN A 72 -9.85 -8.18 3.85
CA ASN A 72 -10.79 -7.68 4.86
C ASN A 72 -11.39 -8.78 5.74
N PHE A 73 -11.55 -9.99 5.22
CA PHE A 73 -11.95 -11.14 6.04
C PHE A 73 -10.79 -11.65 6.91
N LEU A 74 -9.62 -11.89 6.31
CA LEU A 74 -8.46 -12.45 7.03
C LEU A 74 -7.99 -11.54 8.16
N LEU A 75 -7.91 -10.24 7.92
CA LEU A 75 -7.46 -9.25 8.90
C LEU A 75 -8.52 -8.94 9.97
N SER A 76 -9.80 -9.28 9.72
CA SER A 76 -10.86 -9.16 10.72
C SER A 76 -11.00 -10.38 11.64
N LEU A 77 -10.24 -11.45 11.42
CA LEU A 77 -10.24 -12.63 12.28
C LEU A 77 -9.79 -12.28 13.72
N PRO A 78 -10.36 -12.93 14.75
CA PRO A 78 -9.90 -12.83 16.14
C PRO A 78 -8.41 -13.14 16.30
N HIS A 79 -7.72 -12.38 17.16
CA HIS A 79 -6.30 -12.60 17.45
C HIS A 79 -6.02 -14.02 17.97
N ASP A 80 -6.99 -14.66 18.65
CA ASP A 80 -6.89 -16.06 19.08
C ASP A 80 -6.72 -17.04 17.91
N ILE A 81 -7.39 -16.80 16.78
CA ILE A 81 -7.25 -17.63 15.57
C ILE A 81 -5.90 -17.36 14.91
N ILE A 82 -5.52 -16.09 14.80
CA ILE A 82 -4.24 -15.68 14.19
C ILE A 82 -3.05 -16.24 14.98
N MET A 83 -3.15 -16.26 16.31
CA MET A 83 -2.09 -16.74 17.20
C MET A 83 -1.78 -18.23 17.02
N LEU A 84 -2.71 -19.04 16.48
CA LEU A 84 -2.47 -20.46 16.19
C LEU A 84 -1.36 -20.65 15.14
N ASP A 85 -1.26 -19.74 14.18
CA ASP A 85 -0.32 -19.85 13.06
C ASP A 85 -0.13 -18.49 12.36
N ILE A 86 0.51 -17.56 13.08
CA ILE A 86 0.65 -16.18 12.63
C ILE A 86 1.38 -16.06 11.27
N LYS A 87 2.34 -16.94 11.00
CA LYS A 87 3.13 -16.98 9.77
C LYS A 87 2.26 -17.08 8.53
N THR A 88 1.15 -17.80 8.62
CA THR A 88 0.20 -17.98 7.51
C THR A 88 -0.53 -16.68 7.16
N TYR A 89 -0.70 -15.76 8.10
CA TYR A 89 -1.45 -14.51 7.93
C TYR A 89 -0.58 -13.28 7.67
N ILE A 90 0.74 -13.34 7.93
CA ILE A 90 1.66 -12.23 7.62
C ILE A 90 1.58 -11.79 6.13
N PRO A 91 1.53 -12.68 5.13
CA PRO A 91 1.38 -12.26 3.73
C PRO A 91 0.09 -11.48 3.46
N ALA A 92 -0.98 -11.73 4.21
CA ALA A 92 -2.22 -10.95 4.09
C ALA A 92 -1.99 -9.51 4.56
N LEU A 93 -1.32 -9.34 5.70
CA LEU A 93 -0.96 -8.03 6.23
C LEU A 93 -0.02 -7.27 5.29
N GLN A 94 0.99 -7.94 4.74
CA GLN A 94 1.91 -7.35 3.76
C GLN A 94 1.17 -6.88 2.50
N ASN A 95 0.24 -7.69 1.98
CA ASN A 95 -0.56 -7.32 0.82
C ASN A 95 -1.49 -6.14 1.11
N ALA A 96 -2.09 -6.08 2.30
CA ALA A 96 -2.90 -4.93 2.71
C ALA A 96 -2.08 -3.64 2.72
N PHE A 97 -0.85 -3.65 3.26
CA PHE A 97 0.01 -2.46 3.23
C PHE A 97 0.52 -2.11 1.82
N LYS A 98 0.77 -3.09 0.95
CA LYS A 98 1.15 -2.81 -0.45
C LYS A 98 0.01 -2.16 -1.23
N LEU A 99 -1.21 -2.68 -1.08
CA LEU A 99 -2.42 -2.13 -1.69
C LEU A 99 -2.84 -0.80 -1.04
N GLY A 100 -2.55 -0.62 0.24
CA GLY A 100 -2.94 0.56 0.98
C GLY A 100 -2.28 1.86 0.51
N LEU A 101 -1.16 1.78 -0.22
CA LEU A 101 -0.52 2.94 -0.86
C LEU A 101 -1.41 3.56 -1.95
N SER A 102 -2.27 2.76 -2.59
CA SER A 102 -3.24 3.23 -3.60
C SER A 102 -4.68 3.25 -3.09
N CYS A 103 -5.00 2.49 -2.04
CA CYS A 103 -6.34 2.36 -1.46
C CYS A 103 -6.33 2.54 0.06
N THR A 104 -6.63 3.76 0.53
CA THR A 104 -6.54 4.11 1.95
C THR A 104 -7.32 3.20 2.90
N PRO A 105 -8.54 2.73 2.58
CA PRO A 105 -9.27 1.78 3.43
C PRO A 105 -8.52 0.46 3.70
N MET A 106 -7.67 0.00 2.77
CA MET A 106 -6.84 -1.19 2.98
C MET A 106 -5.67 -0.92 3.92
N ALA A 107 -5.10 0.28 3.86
CA ALA A 107 -4.06 0.71 4.80
C ALA A 107 -4.60 0.75 6.22
N ASP A 108 -5.78 1.34 6.39
CA ASP A 108 -6.45 1.45 7.70
C ASP A 108 -6.80 0.09 8.29
N LEU A 109 -7.35 -0.81 7.48
CA LEU A 109 -7.59 -2.19 7.89
C LEU A 109 -6.29 -2.90 8.32
N GLY A 110 -5.20 -2.69 7.59
CA GLY A 110 -3.88 -3.23 7.95
C GLY A 110 -3.38 -2.66 9.28
N LEU A 111 -3.56 -1.36 9.52
CA LEU A 111 -3.20 -0.70 10.78
C LEU A 111 -4.06 -1.19 11.95
N ASP A 112 -5.39 -1.28 11.77
CA ASP A 112 -6.31 -1.83 12.77
C ASP A 112 -5.87 -3.24 13.20
N ALA A 113 -5.55 -4.10 12.23
CA ALA A 113 -5.13 -5.47 12.51
C ALA A 113 -3.75 -5.52 13.18
N LEU A 114 -2.78 -4.73 12.73
CA LEU A 114 -1.45 -4.69 13.32
C LEU A 114 -1.47 -4.14 14.75
N GLU A 115 -2.27 -3.11 15.02
CA GLU A 115 -2.52 -2.59 16.37
C GLU A 115 -3.16 -3.65 17.27
N ASP A 116 -4.24 -4.31 16.82
CA ASP A 116 -4.93 -5.40 17.53
C ASP A 116 -3.97 -6.55 17.85
N TRP A 117 -3.16 -6.97 16.87
CA TRP A 117 -2.20 -8.06 17.04
C TRP A 117 -1.07 -7.66 18.00
N SER A 118 -0.53 -6.44 17.90
CA SER A 118 0.53 -5.97 18.79
C SER A 118 0.09 -5.83 20.26
N ALA A 119 -1.20 -5.56 20.50
CA ALA A 119 -1.77 -5.41 21.83
C ALA A 119 -2.11 -6.76 22.49
N HIS A 120 -2.66 -7.71 21.73
CA HIS A 120 -3.16 -8.98 22.27
C HIS A 120 -2.22 -10.18 22.07
N ILE A 121 -1.41 -10.19 21.02
CA ILE A 121 -0.45 -11.28 20.76
C ILE A 121 0.83 -11.04 21.57
N PRO A 122 1.41 -12.08 22.19
CA PRO A 122 2.63 -11.95 22.97
C PRO A 122 3.78 -11.41 22.14
N ARG A 123 4.56 -10.50 22.75
CA ARG A 123 5.71 -9.86 22.11
C ARG A 123 6.68 -10.87 21.50
N HIS A 124 7.01 -11.95 22.19
CA HIS A 124 7.94 -12.97 21.69
C HIS A 124 7.46 -13.71 20.42
N ILE A 125 6.14 -13.83 20.21
CA ILE A 125 5.56 -14.46 19.01
C ILE A 125 5.56 -13.47 17.85
N MET A 126 5.22 -12.21 18.11
CA MET A 126 5.09 -11.18 17.08
C MET A 126 6.45 -10.64 16.61
N GLN A 127 7.44 -10.59 17.50
CA GLN A 127 8.73 -9.94 17.28
C GLN A 127 9.47 -10.37 15.99
N PRO A 128 9.53 -11.67 15.63
CA PRO A 128 10.23 -12.12 14.44
C PRO A 128 9.62 -11.62 13.12
N TYR A 129 8.33 -11.25 13.12
CA TYR A 129 7.59 -10.88 11.91
C TYR A 129 7.58 -9.38 11.65
N TYR A 130 7.96 -8.54 12.61
CA TYR A 130 8.07 -7.10 12.39
C TYR A 130 9.10 -6.74 11.31
N LYS A 131 10.15 -7.55 11.14
CA LYS A 131 11.11 -7.40 10.04
C LYS A 131 10.46 -7.49 8.66
N ASP A 132 9.42 -8.31 8.51
CA ASP A 132 8.77 -8.53 7.21
C ASP A 132 7.64 -7.51 6.95
N VAL A 133 7.09 -6.91 8.01
CA VAL A 133 5.91 -6.04 7.96
C VAL A 133 6.29 -4.56 7.98
N LEU A 134 7.16 -4.15 8.90
CA LEU A 134 7.45 -2.73 9.12
C LEU A 134 8.05 -2.01 7.91
N PRO A 135 8.98 -2.60 7.12
CA PRO A 135 9.52 -1.95 5.92
C PRO A 135 8.45 -1.47 4.93
N LEU A 136 7.28 -2.11 4.88
CA LEU A 136 6.19 -1.72 3.99
C LEU A 136 5.52 -0.39 4.41
N LEU A 137 5.69 0.02 5.67
CA LEU A 137 5.17 1.27 6.19
C LEU A 137 6.01 2.49 5.74
N ASP A 138 7.25 2.28 5.30
CA ASP A 138 8.15 3.32 4.81
C ASP A 138 7.56 4.11 3.63
N GLY A 139 6.82 3.44 2.73
CA GLY A 139 6.15 4.08 1.59
C GLY A 139 5.11 5.14 2.00
N TYR A 140 4.46 4.97 3.16
CA TYR A 140 3.48 5.91 3.70
C TYR A 140 4.14 7.17 4.28
N LEU A 141 5.38 7.04 4.74
CA LEU A 141 6.19 8.13 5.27
C LEU A 141 6.83 8.95 4.14
N LYS A 142 7.33 8.28 3.09
CA LYS A 142 8.07 8.90 1.97
C LYS A 142 7.20 9.64 0.94
N SER A 143 5.95 9.24 0.74
CA SER A 143 5.08 9.80 -0.33
C SER A 143 4.59 11.26 -0.11
N SER A 144 5.17 11.99 0.84
CA SER A 144 4.75 13.35 1.24
C SER A 144 5.32 14.47 0.38
N THR A 145 6.50 14.30 -0.22
CA THR A 145 7.22 15.45 -0.78
C THR A 145 6.72 15.90 -2.16
N SER A 146 5.90 15.12 -2.88
CA SER A 146 5.47 15.46 -4.25
C SER A 146 4.01 15.93 -4.38
N THR A 147 3.11 15.52 -3.49
CA THR A 147 1.66 15.78 -3.63
C THR A 147 1.20 17.07 -2.97
N VAL A 148 1.85 17.50 -1.88
CA VAL A 148 1.45 18.70 -1.12
C VAL A 148 1.64 19.98 -1.94
N GLU A 149 2.66 20.06 -2.80
CA GLU A 149 2.86 21.23 -3.67
C GLU A 149 1.89 21.24 -4.87
N SER A 150 1.60 20.07 -5.45
CA SER A 150 0.68 19.97 -6.60
C SER A 150 -0.76 20.27 -6.20
N GLN A 151 -1.21 19.79 -5.03
CA GLN A 151 -2.57 20.02 -4.53
C GLN A 151 -2.83 21.49 -4.15
N ASN A 152 -1.86 22.17 -3.56
CA ASN A 152 -2.03 23.59 -3.25
C ASN A 152 -2.06 24.46 -4.52
N ASN A 153 -1.30 24.09 -5.54
CA ASN A 153 -1.20 24.88 -6.77
C ASN A 153 -2.46 24.77 -7.66
N TRP A 154 -3.10 23.60 -7.77
CA TRP A 154 -4.34 23.47 -8.59
C TRP A 154 -5.58 24.10 -7.92
N GLU A 155 -5.69 24.07 -6.59
CA GLU A 155 -6.80 24.71 -5.86
C GLU A 155 -6.72 26.23 -5.93
N VAL A 156 -5.51 26.79 -5.74
CA VAL A 156 -5.24 28.22 -5.89
C VAL A 156 -5.48 28.68 -7.34
N ARG A 157 -5.20 27.84 -8.34
CA ARG A 157 -5.46 28.12 -9.76
C ARG A 157 -6.94 28.05 -10.15
N LYS A 158 -7.76 27.21 -9.50
CA LYS A 158 -9.22 27.21 -9.65
C LYS A 158 -9.87 28.41 -8.96
N LEU A 159 -9.39 28.79 -7.78
CA LEU A 159 -9.89 29.94 -7.01
C LEU A 159 -9.62 31.27 -7.72
N SER A 160 -8.42 31.43 -8.29
CA SER A 160 -8.06 32.62 -9.09
C SER A 160 -8.89 32.71 -10.38
N ARG A 161 -9.14 31.59 -11.07
CA ARG A 161 -10.05 31.56 -12.25
C ARG A 161 -11.52 31.82 -11.91
N ALA A 162 -12.00 31.39 -10.74
CA ALA A 162 -13.38 31.64 -10.30
C ALA A 162 -13.61 33.10 -9.84
N ALA A 163 -12.61 33.72 -9.20
CA ALA A 163 -12.64 35.13 -8.83
C ALA A 163 -12.64 36.06 -10.06
N GLN A 164 -11.94 35.67 -11.13
CA GLN A 164 -11.93 36.39 -12.41
C GLN A 164 -13.26 36.28 -13.19
N LYS A 165 -14.11 35.29 -12.87
CA LYS A 165 -15.41 35.05 -13.53
C LYS A 165 -16.63 35.60 -12.77
N GLY A 166 -16.44 36.44 -11.75
CA GLY A 166 -17.54 37.23 -11.15
C GLY A 166 -18.56 36.43 -10.32
N PHE A 167 -18.17 35.32 -9.69
CA PHE A 167 -19.09 34.57 -8.82
C PHE A 167 -19.31 35.26 -7.47
N ASN A 168 -20.58 35.41 -7.08
CA ASN A 168 -20.98 36.03 -5.81
C ASN A 168 -20.33 35.33 -4.60
N LYS A 169 -19.64 36.14 -3.77
CA LYS A 169 -18.86 35.73 -2.57
C LYS A 169 -19.67 34.83 -1.61
N VAL A 170 -20.98 35.04 -1.56
CA VAL A 170 -21.94 34.31 -0.71
C VAL A 170 -22.17 32.86 -1.20
N VAL A 171 -22.13 32.60 -2.51
CA VAL A 171 -22.32 31.25 -3.09
C VAL A 171 -21.08 30.38 -2.82
N ILE A 172 -19.89 30.97 -2.93
CA ILE A 172 -18.61 30.32 -2.57
C ILE A 172 -18.59 29.95 -1.08
N GLN A 173 -19.11 30.84 -0.22
CA GLN A 173 -19.17 30.59 1.22
C GLN A 173 -20.17 29.48 1.59
N ARG A 174 -21.30 29.37 0.88
CA ARG A 174 -22.27 28.28 1.05
C ARG A 174 -21.74 26.94 0.53
N LEU A 175 -21.00 26.93 -0.58
CA LEU A 175 -20.32 25.72 -1.08
C LEU A 175 -19.21 25.25 -0.14
N ARG A 176 -18.45 26.18 0.47
CA ARG A 176 -17.49 25.84 1.54
C ARG A 176 -18.19 25.19 2.73
N LYS A 177 -19.32 25.73 3.17
CA LYS A 177 -20.08 25.21 4.32
C LYS A 177 -20.72 23.85 4.03
N ALA A 178 -21.19 23.62 2.81
CA ALA A 178 -21.72 22.31 2.38
C ALA A 178 -20.61 21.25 2.26
N LYS A 179 -19.41 21.61 1.81
CA LYS A 179 -18.26 20.70 1.71
C LYS A 179 -17.65 20.34 3.08
N THR A 180 -17.79 21.20 4.09
CA THR A 180 -17.45 20.87 5.49
C THR A 180 -18.49 19.99 6.18
N LEU A 181 -19.71 19.86 5.62
CA LEU A 181 -20.78 19.01 6.16
C LEU A 181 -20.78 17.60 5.56
N SER A 182 -20.19 17.41 4.38
CA SER A 182 -19.73 16.09 3.94
C SER A 182 -18.39 15.80 4.62
N SER A 183 -18.43 15.40 5.89
CA SER A 183 -17.30 14.69 6.50
C SER A 183 -17.04 13.49 5.60
N ASP A 184 -16.00 13.58 4.78
CA ASP A 184 -15.44 12.43 4.10
C ASP A 184 -14.84 11.58 5.22
N ASP A 185 -15.66 10.72 5.84
CA ASP A 185 -15.25 9.73 6.85
C ASP A 185 -14.30 8.68 6.24
N SER A 186 -13.90 8.85 4.97
CA SER A 186 -12.80 8.08 4.41
C SER A 186 -11.48 8.59 5.02
N PRO A 187 -10.64 7.67 5.54
CA PRO A 187 -9.35 8.05 6.09
C PRO A 187 -8.53 8.78 5.03
N SER A 188 -8.06 9.98 5.37
CA SER A 188 -7.09 10.67 4.52
C SER A 188 -5.73 9.99 4.64
N LEU A 189 -4.91 10.03 3.58
CA LEU A 189 -3.56 9.48 3.62
C LEU A 189 -2.70 10.11 4.73
N ASP A 190 -2.98 11.36 5.10
CA ASP A 190 -2.31 12.05 6.20
C ASP A 190 -2.73 11.52 7.58
N ALA A 191 -4.00 11.13 7.73
CA ALA A 191 -4.47 10.46 8.94
C ALA A 191 -3.79 9.09 9.09
N VAL A 192 -3.71 8.31 8.00
CA VAL A 192 -2.96 7.04 7.95
C VAL A 192 -1.50 7.26 8.32
N ARG A 193 -0.83 8.27 7.75
CA ARG A 193 0.58 8.58 8.07
C ARG A 193 0.77 8.90 9.54
N THR A 194 -0.09 9.76 10.10
CA THR A 194 -0.02 10.13 11.53
C THR A 194 -0.19 8.90 12.41
N ARG A 195 -1.08 7.98 12.01
CA ARG A 195 -1.32 6.72 12.69
C ARG A 195 -0.13 5.76 12.59
N VAL A 196 0.48 5.62 11.40
CA VAL A 196 1.73 4.88 11.19
C VAL A 196 2.83 5.40 12.12
N ALA A 197 3.03 6.72 12.18
CA ALA A 197 4.03 7.33 13.04
C ALA A 197 3.77 7.03 14.53
N ARG A 198 2.50 7.09 14.97
CA ARG A 198 2.10 6.76 16.35
C ARG A 198 2.33 5.28 16.67
N LEU A 199 1.98 4.39 15.75
CA LEU A 199 2.18 2.94 15.89
C LEU A 199 3.67 2.61 16.01
N LEU A 200 4.51 3.16 15.14
CA LEU A 200 5.96 3.02 15.27
C LEU A 200 6.43 3.56 16.63
N GLY A 201 5.95 4.73 17.06
CA GLY A 201 6.24 5.27 18.39
C GLY A 201 5.90 4.32 19.54
N SER A 202 4.77 3.59 19.47
CA SER A 202 4.31 2.69 20.54
C SER A 202 5.03 1.33 20.57
N LEU A 203 5.55 0.84 19.45
CA LEU A 203 6.28 -0.43 19.36
C LEU A 203 7.67 -0.38 20.02
N GLY A 204 8.23 0.83 20.22
CA GLY A 204 9.50 1.07 20.88
C GLY A 204 10.73 0.83 19.99
N GLY A 205 11.87 1.42 20.40
CA GLY A 205 13.09 1.45 19.58
C GLY A 205 13.67 0.08 19.21
N GLN A 206 13.56 -0.90 20.11
CA GLN A 206 14.04 -2.27 19.88
C GLN A 206 13.31 -2.99 18.74
N VAL A 207 12.09 -2.57 18.40
CA VAL A 207 11.32 -3.15 17.28
C VAL A 207 11.43 -2.26 16.04
N ASN A 208 11.43 -0.94 16.22
CA ASN A 208 11.42 0.02 15.12
C ASN A 208 12.64 -0.04 14.20
N HIS A 209 13.81 -0.46 14.70
CA HIS A 209 15.00 -0.61 13.85
C HIS A 209 14.77 -1.57 12.66
N ASN A 210 13.80 -2.48 12.77
CA ASN A 210 13.40 -3.38 11.68
C ASN A 210 12.81 -2.66 10.47
N LEU A 211 12.28 -1.43 10.61
CA LEU A 211 11.80 -0.61 9.49
C LEU A 211 12.90 -0.39 8.43
N ILE A 212 14.14 -0.23 8.89
CA ILE A 212 15.29 0.12 8.03
C ILE A 212 16.12 -1.13 7.72
N THR A 213 16.33 -1.99 8.72
CA THR A 213 17.30 -3.10 8.65
C THR A 213 16.83 -4.26 7.78
N ALA A 214 15.52 -4.43 7.57
CA ALA A 214 14.97 -5.61 6.92
C ALA A 214 14.80 -5.49 5.40
N THR A 215 14.93 -4.29 4.81
CA THR A 215 15.04 -4.22 3.35
C THR A 215 16.45 -4.69 2.98
N SER A 216 16.57 -5.77 2.19
CA SER A 216 17.89 -6.23 1.79
C SER A 216 18.61 -5.10 1.05
N ALA A 217 19.84 -4.81 1.47
CA ALA A 217 20.66 -3.80 0.81
C ALA A 217 20.75 -4.07 -0.70
N GLU A 218 20.73 -5.35 -1.10
CA GLU A 218 20.69 -5.80 -2.49
C GLU A 218 19.46 -5.31 -3.28
N GLU A 219 18.25 -5.41 -2.74
CA GLU A 219 17.04 -4.94 -3.45
C GLU A 219 17.01 -3.43 -3.60
N MET A 220 17.48 -2.70 -2.60
CA MET A 220 17.64 -1.25 -2.69
C MET A 220 18.74 -0.87 -3.69
N MET A 221 19.90 -1.54 -3.63
CA MET A 221 21.04 -1.27 -4.52
C MET A 221 20.69 -1.54 -5.99
N LYS A 222 19.86 -2.54 -6.31
CA LYS A 222 19.41 -2.79 -7.70
C LYS A 222 18.79 -1.56 -8.37
N LYS A 223 18.20 -0.63 -7.61
CA LYS A 223 17.65 0.63 -8.15
C LYS A 223 18.70 1.71 -8.39
N TYR A 224 19.86 1.60 -7.75
CA TYR A 224 20.95 2.59 -7.80
C TYR A 224 22.17 2.10 -8.61
N VAL A 225 22.14 0.87 -9.09
CA VAL A 225 23.17 0.32 -9.98
C VAL A 225 22.82 0.69 -11.43
N SER A 226 23.81 1.19 -12.16
CA SER A 226 23.64 1.48 -13.58
C SER A 226 23.40 0.18 -14.36
N TRP A 227 22.52 0.24 -15.36
CA TRP A 227 22.23 -0.93 -16.20
C TRP A 227 23.40 -1.30 -17.10
N ASP A 228 24.24 -0.32 -17.40
CA ASP A 228 25.43 -0.45 -18.23
C ASP A 228 26.56 0.37 -17.63
N THR A 229 27.79 -0.03 -17.91
CA THR A 229 29.00 0.71 -17.51
C THR A 229 29.40 1.73 -18.57
N GLU A 230 29.08 1.46 -19.83
CA GLU A 230 29.32 2.35 -20.96
C GLU A 230 28.04 3.09 -21.33
N LYS A 231 28.18 4.37 -21.71
CA LYS A 231 27.05 5.16 -22.21
C LYS A 231 26.95 4.98 -23.72
N ARG A 232 25.97 4.20 -24.17
CA ARG A 232 25.85 3.76 -25.57
C ARG A 232 24.84 4.60 -26.37
N LEU A 233 23.90 5.24 -25.69
CA LEU A 233 22.79 5.96 -26.32
C LEU A 233 23.04 7.47 -26.37
N SER A 234 24.06 7.86 -27.13
CA SER A 234 24.35 9.26 -27.42
C SER A 234 23.34 9.84 -28.42
N PHE A 235 22.60 10.87 -28.02
CA PHE A 235 21.67 11.61 -28.86
C PHE A 235 22.13 13.06 -29.03
N ALA A 236 22.48 13.45 -30.26
CA ALA A 236 22.83 14.83 -30.59
C ALA A 236 21.55 15.65 -30.82
N VAL A 237 21.25 16.57 -29.91
CA VAL A 237 20.05 17.39 -29.98
C VAL A 237 20.23 18.46 -31.06
N PRO A 238 19.35 18.55 -32.08
CA PRO A 238 19.52 19.48 -33.18
C PRO A 238 18.98 20.88 -32.82
N PHE A 239 19.75 21.70 -32.11
CA PHE A 239 19.46 23.14 -32.02
C PHE A 239 19.93 23.88 -33.27
N ALA A 240 19.47 25.11 -33.45
CA ALA A 240 19.74 25.91 -34.65
C ALA A 240 21.23 26.26 -34.82
N ASP A 241 21.93 26.45 -33.70
CA ASP A 241 23.31 26.95 -33.60
C ASP A 241 24.27 25.96 -32.93
N MET A 242 23.76 24.94 -32.24
CA MET A 242 24.57 23.94 -31.53
C MET A 242 23.96 22.52 -31.57
N LYS A 243 24.81 21.51 -31.39
CA LYS A 243 24.38 20.09 -31.31
C LYS A 243 24.91 19.40 -30.04
N PRO A 244 24.39 19.71 -28.85
CA PRO A 244 24.83 19.08 -27.62
C PRO A 244 24.43 17.61 -27.62
N VAL A 245 25.30 16.76 -27.09
CA VAL A 245 25.08 15.31 -26.99
C VAL A 245 24.55 14.98 -25.59
N ILE A 246 23.40 14.31 -25.54
CA ILE A 246 22.79 13.79 -24.32
C ILE A 246 22.83 12.27 -24.34
N TYR A 247 23.19 11.65 -23.21
CA TYR A 247 23.16 10.19 -23.07
C TYR A 247 21.83 9.73 -22.49
N LEU A 248 21.04 9.03 -23.31
CA LEU A 248 19.70 8.59 -22.93
C LEU A 248 19.70 7.42 -21.95
N ASP A 249 20.81 6.71 -21.82
CA ASP A 249 21.00 5.57 -20.90
C ASP A 249 20.63 5.92 -19.45
N LEU A 250 20.92 7.16 -19.05
CA LEU A 250 20.72 7.66 -17.70
C LEU A 250 19.23 7.74 -17.30
N PHE A 251 18.33 7.88 -18.27
CA PHE A 251 16.90 8.05 -18.01
C PHE A 251 16.15 6.72 -17.95
N LEU A 252 16.68 5.66 -18.57
CA LEU A 252 16.02 4.36 -18.72
C LEU A 252 15.49 3.76 -17.40
N PRO A 253 16.26 3.71 -16.29
CA PRO A 253 15.78 3.13 -15.04
C PRO A 253 14.55 3.87 -14.50
N ARG A 254 14.56 5.21 -14.56
CA ARG A 254 13.46 6.01 -14.02
C ARG A 254 12.24 6.02 -14.94
N VAL A 255 12.44 6.08 -16.26
CA VAL A 255 11.36 6.07 -17.25
C VAL A 255 10.60 4.73 -17.19
N THR A 256 11.31 3.61 -17.09
CA THR A 256 10.67 2.29 -16.94
C THR A 256 9.92 2.13 -15.63
N GLU A 257 10.48 2.60 -14.52
CA GLU A 257 9.80 2.63 -13.22
C GLU A 257 8.49 3.43 -13.30
N LEU A 258 8.51 4.63 -13.88
CA LEU A 258 7.33 5.49 -14.05
C LEU A 258 6.29 4.85 -14.98
N ALA A 259 6.72 4.26 -16.09
CA ALA A 259 5.81 3.58 -17.03
C ALA A 259 5.05 2.41 -16.38
N LEU A 260 5.67 1.71 -15.41
CA LEU A 260 5.02 0.61 -14.69
C LEU A 260 4.16 1.09 -13.52
N SER A 261 4.70 2.01 -12.70
CA SER A 261 4.21 2.27 -11.34
C SER A 261 3.57 3.64 -11.12
N ALA A 262 3.63 4.58 -12.07
CA ALA A 262 3.04 5.90 -11.89
C ALA A 262 1.52 5.81 -11.64
N SER A 263 1.06 6.53 -10.61
CA SER A 263 -0.36 6.63 -10.24
C SER A 263 -1.11 7.64 -11.09
N ASP A 264 -0.45 8.75 -11.45
CA ASP A 264 -1.00 9.73 -12.37
C ASP A 264 -0.97 9.19 -13.81
N ARG A 265 -2.14 9.15 -14.44
CA ARG A 265 -2.32 8.63 -15.80
C ARG A 265 -1.51 9.43 -16.80
N GLN A 266 -1.44 10.74 -16.66
CA GLN A 266 -0.72 11.60 -17.61
C GLN A 266 0.78 11.30 -17.58
N THR A 267 1.37 11.25 -16.38
CA THR A 267 2.77 10.87 -16.18
C THR A 267 3.07 9.47 -16.72
N LYS A 268 2.17 8.51 -16.47
CA LYS A 268 2.34 7.12 -16.94
C LYS A 268 2.37 7.03 -18.46
N VAL A 269 1.44 7.71 -19.15
CA VAL A 269 1.37 7.72 -20.61
C VAL A 269 2.62 8.38 -21.20
N ALA A 270 3.02 9.55 -20.68
CA ALA A 270 4.24 10.23 -21.14
C ALA A 270 5.50 9.37 -20.95
N ALA A 271 5.61 8.64 -19.84
CA ALA A 271 6.71 7.71 -19.60
C ALA A 271 6.70 6.53 -20.59
N CYS A 272 5.52 5.98 -20.91
CA CYS A 272 5.38 4.92 -21.92
C CYS A 272 5.76 5.41 -23.33
N GLU A 273 5.33 6.61 -23.71
CA GLU A 273 5.68 7.21 -25.01
C GLU A 273 7.19 7.45 -25.11
N LEU A 274 7.80 8.04 -24.08
CA LEU A 274 9.25 8.25 -24.02
C LEU A 274 10.01 6.94 -24.07
N LEU A 275 9.57 5.92 -23.32
CA LEU A 275 10.19 4.59 -23.35
C LEU A 275 10.13 3.99 -24.75
N HIS A 276 8.99 4.10 -25.43
CA HIS A 276 8.83 3.63 -26.79
C HIS A 276 9.77 4.34 -27.76
N SER A 277 9.91 5.67 -27.66
CA SER A 277 10.85 6.43 -28.47
C SER A 277 12.30 6.04 -28.22
N ILE A 278 12.70 5.85 -26.96
CA ILE A 278 14.06 5.41 -26.60
C ILE A 278 14.34 4.02 -27.17
N VAL A 279 13.43 3.06 -27.02
CA VAL A 279 13.60 1.70 -27.58
C VAL A 279 13.73 1.73 -29.09
N THR A 280 12.90 2.50 -29.79
CA THR A 280 13.00 2.68 -31.25
C THR A 280 14.35 3.30 -31.64
N TYR A 281 14.82 4.30 -30.88
CA TYR A 281 16.13 4.92 -31.10
C TYR A 281 17.29 3.94 -30.86
N MET A 282 17.22 3.14 -29.80
CA MET A 282 18.20 2.10 -29.48
C MET A 282 18.34 1.11 -30.64
N LEU A 283 17.22 0.62 -31.17
CA LEU A 283 17.20 -0.29 -32.32
C LEU A 283 17.80 0.35 -33.58
N GLY A 284 17.50 1.63 -33.81
CA GLY A 284 18.09 2.39 -34.92
C GLY A 284 19.59 2.63 -34.78
N LYS A 285 20.09 2.90 -33.56
CA LYS A 285 21.54 3.05 -33.31
C LYS A 285 22.29 1.73 -33.44
N ALA A 286 21.67 0.62 -33.04
CA ALA A 286 22.29 -0.71 -33.16
C ALA A 286 22.43 -1.19 -34.62
N SER A 287 21.60 -0.69 -35.55
CA SER A 287 21.67 -1.02 -36.97
C SER A 287 22.57 -0.08 -37.78
N GLN A 288 23.00 1.04 -37.21
CA GLN A 288 24.02 1.91 -37.80
C GLN A 288 25.39 1.27 -37.61
N MET A 289 26.22 1.25 -38.66
CA MET A 289 27.60 0.78 -38.55
C MET A 289 28.32 1.57 -37.45
N PRO A 290 29.18 0.93 -36.62
CA PRO A 290 29.97 1.66 -35.65
C PRO A 290 30.79 2.71 -36.39
N GLU A 291 30.68 3.97 -35.96
CA GLU A 291 31.59 5.02 -36.41
C GLU A 291 32.99 4.58 -35.99
N GLY A 292 33.79 4.15 -36.96
CA GLY A 292 35.18 3.71 -36.78
C GLY A 292 36.11 4.85 -36.45
#